data_AF-A0A919DVY9-F1
#
_entry.id   AF-A0A919DVY9-F1
#
_cell.length_a   1.000
_cell.length_b   1.000
_cell.length_c   1.000
_cell.angle_alpha   90.00
_cell.angle_beta   90.00
_cell.angle_gamma   90.00
#
_symmetry.space_group_name_H-M   'P 1'
#
loop_
_entity.id
_entity.type
_entity.pdbx_description
1 polymer ?
#
loop_
_entity_poly.entity_id
_entity_poly.type
_entity_poly.pdbx_seq_one_letter_code
_entity_poly.pdbx_strand_id
1 'polypeptide(L)'
;MVALSNVRFGKTNEDVRIVQKALIARGHSIPDGATGTFGVQTKAAYRAEQLAQGFEGTDADGIPGCTSLTDLGRHAGFTVDCTGATAPGTDGRLTLRQVTYRDPDDDFGEPAMRRYARTACELTGMDPRFGVPALVTITRRESAYNAPKQRVNTRDSNARGPIVSDGHRQNCSRGATQCIPSTFAAYHQAHTATTPYDVVADMCATINYVRDRYHVNRSGSNFAARVQQADPHRPPHGY
;
A
#
# COMPACT_ATOMS: atom_id res chain seq x y z
N MET A 1 6.95 -0.07 -22.36
CA MET A 1 7.78 -0.10 -21.14
C MET A 1 6.83 -0.15 -19.96
N VAL A 2 7.09 -1.00 -18.97
CA VAL A 2 6.29 -1.19 -17.76
C VAL A 2 7.08 -0.68 -16.57
N ALA A 3 6.50 0.22 -15.76
CA ALA A 3 7.20 0.72 -14.57
C ALA A 3 6.90 -0.17 -13.36
N LEU A 4 7.95 -0.64 -12.68
CA LEU A 4 7.81 -1.48 -11.49
C LEU A 4 7.01 -0.79 -10.37
N SER A 5 7.09 0.54 -10.29
CA SER A 5 6.28 1.33 -9.35
C SER A 5 4.77 1.22 -9.58
N ASN A 6 4.36 0.92 -10.82
CA ASN A 6 2.95 0.84 -11.22
C ASN A 6 2.37 -0.57 -11.07
N VAL A 7 3.22 -1.61 -10.98
CA VAL A 7 2.80 -3.01 -10.89
C VAL A 7 2.89 -3.49 -9.44
N ARG A 8 2.04 -2.90 -8.57
CA ARG A 8 1.98 -3.19 -7.14
C ARG A 8 0.57 -3.50 -6.71
N PHE A 9 0.43 -4.28 -5.64
CA PHE A 9 -0.87 -4.62 -5.07
C PHE A 9 -1.71 -3.37 -4.78
N GLY A 10 -2.96 -3.36 -5.22
CA GLY A 10 -3.88 -2.22 -5.10
C GLY A 10 -3.83 -1.21 -6.24
N LYS A 11 -2.80 -1.22 -7.10
CA LYS A 11 -2.75 -0.32 -8.25
C LYS A 11 -3.74 -0.76 -9.33
N THR A 12 -4.37 0.23 -9.96
CA THR A 12 -5.20 0.03 -11.15
C THR A 12 -4.67 0.88 -12.29
N ASN A 13 -4.09 0.27 -13.33
CA ASN A 13 -3.50 0.98 -14.47
C ASN A 13 -3.22 0.02 -15.65
N GLU A 14 -2.69 0.55 -16.76
CA GLU A 14 -2.34 -0.25 -17.94
C GLU A 14 -1.11 -1.14 -17.73
N ASP A 15 -0.12 -0.72 -16.94
CA ASP A 15 1.07 -1.53 -16.64
C ASP A 15 0.69 -2.84 -15.95
N VAL A 16 -0.24 -2.79 -15.00
CA VAL A 16 -0.84 -3.98 -14.37
C VAL A 16 -1.55 -4.84 -15.40
N ARG A 17 -2.31 -4.25 -16.33
CA ARG A 17 -3.02 -4.99 -17.39
C ARG A 17 -2.04 -5.72 -18.31
N ILE A 18 -0.95 -5.08 -18.70
CA ILE A 18 0.13 -5.69 -19.50
C ILE A 18 0.71 -6.90 -18.76
N VAL A 19 1.01 -6.76 -17.47
CA VAL A 19 1.54 -7.86 -16.65
C VAL A 19 0.54 -9.00 -16.51
N GLN A 20 -0.74 -8.71 -16.26
CA GLN A 20 -1.78 -9.75 -16.18
C GLN A 20 -1.91 -10.52 -17.50
N LYS A 21 -1.90 -9.83 -18.65
CA LYS A 21 -1.90 -10.48 -19.97
C LYS A 21 -0.68 -11.39 -20.14
N ALA A 22 0.50 -10.94 -19.72
CA ALA A 22 1.72 -11.75 -19.76
C ALA A 22 1.63 -12.99 -18.88
N LEU A 23 1.13 -12.86 -17.64
CA LEU A 23 0.90 -14.00 -16.73
C LEU A 23 -0.08 -15.02 -17.33
N ILE A 24 -1.19 -14.55 -17.92
CA ILE A 24 -2.17 -15.41 -18.58
C ILE A 24 -1.54 -16.14 -19.78
N ALA A 25 -0.74 -15.44 -20.59
CA ALA A 25 -0.02 -16.04 -21.73
C ALA A 25 1.03 -17.07 -21.28
N ARG A 26 1.60 -16.93 -20.09
CA ARG A 26 2.47 -17.93 -19.43
C ARG A 26 1.70 -19.13 -18.88
N GLY A 27 0.36 -19.09 -18.90
CA GLY A 27 -0.52 -20.16 -18.43
C GLY A 27 -1.01 -20.00 -16.99
N HIS A 28 -0.72 -18.86 -16.33
CA HIS A 28 -1.18 -18.62 -14.95
C HIS A 28 -2.63 -18.15 -14.94
N SER A 29 -3.45 -18.77 -14.08
CA SER A 29 -4.87 -18.45 -13.98
C SER A 29 -5.11 -17.12 -13.26
N ILE A 30 -5.83 -16.21 -13.93
CA ILE A 30 -6.46 -15.04 -13.34
C ILE A 30 -7.93 -15.11 -13.76
N PRO A 31 -8.83 -15.64 -12.90
CA PRO A 31 -10.24 -15.86 -13.26
C PRO A 31 -10.96 -14.65 -13.85
N ASP A 32 -10.68 -13.45 -13.34
CA ASP A 32 -11.31 -12.21 -13.81
C ASP A 32 -10.63 -11.63 -15.07
N GLY A 33 -9.58 -12.29 -15.56
CA GLY A 33 -8.76 -11.85 -16.67
C GLY A 33 -7.91 -10.61 -16.37
N ALA A 34 -7.46 -9.93 -17.44
CA ALA A 34 -6.59 -8.76 -17.35
C ALA A 34 -7.38 -7.47 -17.04
N THR A 35 -7.92 -7.39 -15.82
CA THR A 35 -8.73 -6.26 -15.33
C THR A 35 -7.97 -4.93 -15.29
N GLY A 36 -6.64 -4.96 -15.23
CA GLY A 36 -5.78 -3.82 -14.95
C GLY A 36 -5.69 -3.46 -13.47
N THR A 37 -6.31 -4.24 -12.58
CA THR A 37 -6.24 -4.05 -11.12
C THR A 37 -5.42 -5.15 -10.47
N PHE A 38 -4.37 -4.79 -9.74
CA PHE A 38 -3.52 -5.76 -9.06
C PHE A 38 -4.17 -6.15 -7.73
N GLY A 39 -4.99 -7.20 -7.76
CA GLY A 39 -5.60 -7.79 -6.56
C GLY A 39 -5.00 -9.16 -6.21
N VAL A 40 -5.70 -9.92 -5.35
CA VAL A 40 -5.28 -11.27 -4.92
C VAL A 40 -5.09 -12.25 -6.07
N GLN A 41 -5.92 -12.20 -7.10
CA GLN A 41 -5.78 -13.11 -8.25
C GLN A 41 -4.48 -12.84 -9.01
N THR A 42 -4.13 -11.57 -9.22
CA THR A 42 -2.85 -11.18 -9.84
C THR A 42 -1.67 -11.54 -8.95
N LYS A 43 -1.77 -11.31 -7.63
CA LYS A 43 -0.74 -11.72 -6.68
C LYS A 43 -0.48 -13.23 -6.74
N ALA A 44 -1.54 -14.03 -6.74
CA ALA A 44 -1.45 -15.49 -6.83
C ALA A 44 -0.84 -15.96 -8.16
N ALA A 45 -1.28 -15.40 -9.28
CA ALA A 45 -0.73 -15.71 -10.60
C ALA A 45 0.75 -15.30 -10.71
N TYR A 46 1.11 -14.13 -10.18
CA TYR A 46 2.50 -13.67 -10.17
C TYR A 46 3.39 -14.53 -9.27
N ARG A 47 2.86 -15.01 -8.14
CA ARG A 47 3.57 -15.97 -7.29
C ARG A 47 3.85 -17.28 -8.04
N ALA A 48 2.87 -17.78 -8.81
CA ALA A 48 3.07 -18.97 -9.63
C ALA A 48 4.14 -18.73 -10.72
N GLU A 49 4.20 -17.53 -11.30
CA GLU A 49 5.27 -17.15 -12.21
C GLU A 49 6.64 -17.10 -11.53
N GLN A 50 6.76 -16.48 -10.34
CA GLN A 50 8.01 -16.48 -9.58
C GLN A 50 8.50 -17.90 -9.25
N LEU A 51 7.59 -18.80 -8.84
CA LEU A 51 7.94 -20.21 -8.64
C LEU A 51 8.42 -20.87 -9.94
N ALA A 52 7.76 -20.58 -11.08
CA ALA A 52 8.16 -21.10 -12.39
C ALA A 52 9.52 -20.54 -12.86
N GLN A 53 9.90 -19.35 -12.40
CA GLN A 53 11.20 -18.72 -12.63
C GLN A 53 12.29 -19.23 -11.66
N GLY A 54 11.94 -20.09 -10.70
CA GLY A 54 12.88 -20.69 -9.74
C GLY A 54 13.07 -19.90 -8.44
N PHE A 55 12.24 -18.88 -8.17
CA PHE A 55 12.22 -18.23 -6.86
C PHE A 55 11.52 -19.13 -5.83
N GLU A 56 11.94 -19.05 -4.56
CA GLU A 56 11.41 -19.87 -3.49
C GLU A 56 11.15 -19.06 -2.22
N GLY A 57 10.40 -19.65 -1.28
CA GLY A 57 10.14 -19.03 0.02
C GLY A 57 9.55 -17.62 -0.10
N THR A 58 10.19 -16.65 0.54
CA THR A 58 9.84 -15.22 0.53
C THR A 58 10.13 -14.52 -0.79
N ASP A 59 10.95 -15.11 -1.66
CA ASP A 59 11.26 -14.52 -2.97
C ASP A 59 10.18 -14.85 -4.02
N ALA A 60 9.27 -15.78 -3.70
CA ALA A 60 8.05 -16.10 -4.43
C ALA A 60 6.80 -15.63 -3.66
N ASP A 61 6.71 -14.33 -3.40
CA ASP A 61 5.70 -13.68 -2.59
C ASP A 61 4.48 -13.15 -3.38
N GLY A 62 4.53 -13.24 -4.70
CA GLY A 62 3.54 -12.72 -5.63
C GLY A 62 3.65 -11.23 -5.92
N ILE A 63 4.72 -10.56 -5.49
CA ILE A 63 4.98 -9.16 -5.81
C ILE A 63 6.09 -9.07 -6.86
N PRO A 64 5.88 -8.34 -7.95
CA PRO A 64 6.92 -8.07 -8.92
C PRO A 64 8.15 -7.43 -8.27
N GLY A 65 9.30 -8.09 -8.43
CA GLY A 65 10.62 -7.49 -8.28
C GLY A 65 11.19 -7.09 -9.63
N CYS A 66 12.26 -6.29 -9.65
CA CYS A 66 12.92 -5.90 -10.90
C CYS A 66 13.34 -7.13 -11.73
N THR A 67 13.95 -8.13 -11.08
CA THR A 67 14.41 -9.37 -11.74
C THR A 67 13.24 -10.18 -12.30
N SER A 68 12.26 -10.54 -11.47
CA SER A 68 11.12 -11.38 -11.89
C SER A 68 10.26 -10.71 -12.96
N LEU A 69 10.09 -9.39 -12.89
CA LEU A 69 9.31 -8.63 -13.86
C LEU A 69 10.05 -8.47 -15.18
N THR A 70 11.37 -8.30 -15.14
CA THR A 70 12.21 -8.27 -16.35
C THR A 70 12.21 -9.63 -17.03
N ASP A 71 12.23 -10.71 -16.26
CA ASP A 71 12.16 -12.08 -16.80
C ASP A 71 10.82 -12.34 -17.50
N LEU A 72 9.70 -12.00 -16.85
CA LEU A 72 8.38 -12.03 -17.47
C LEU A 72 8.30 -11.14 -18.72
N GLY A 73 8.90 -9.94 -18.66
CA GLY A 73 8.96 -9.00 -19.77
C GLY A 73 9.71 -9.54 -20.99
N ARG A 74 10.78 -10.31 -20.79
CA ARG A 74 11.51 -11.00 -21.88
C ARG A 74 10.63 -12.02 -22.60
N HIS A 75 9.76 -12.73 -21.88
CA HIS A 75 8.82 -13.68 -22.49
C HIS A 75 7.65 -13.01 -23.23
N ALA A 76 7.21 -11.84 -22.75
CA ALA A 76 6.02 -11.14 -23.26
C ALA A 76 6.32 -9.94 -24.18
N GLY A 77 7.60 -9.61 -24.40
CA GLY A 77 8.02 -8.54 -25.31
C GLY A 77 7.91 -7.11 -24.75
N PHE A 78 8.03 -6.92 -23.44
CA PHE A 78 8.08 -5.58 -22.83
C PHE A 78 9.35 -5.36 -21.99
N THR A 79 9.80 -4.11 -21.94
CA THR A 79 10.91 -3.66 -21.09
C THR A 79 10.41 -3.14 -19.74
N VAL A 80 11.25 -3.22 -18.71
CA VAL A 80 10.91 -2.82 -17.33
C VAL A 80 11.73 -1.60 -16.92
N ASP A 81 11.05 -0.60 -16.35
CA ASP A 81 11.69 0.47 -15.59
C ASP A 81 11.69 0.09 -14.10
N CYS A 82 12.89 -0.15 -13.57
CA CYS A 82 13.11 -0.54 -12.18
C CYS A 82 13.35 0.64 -11.23
N THR A 83 13.15 1.89 -11.67
CA THR A 83 13.28 3.07 -10.81
C THR A 83 12.17 3.05 -9.73
N GLY A 84 12.53 2.53 -8.56
CA GLY A 84 11.60 2.27 -7.45
C GLY A 84 11.49 0.81 -7.03
N ALA A 85 12.38 -0.09 -7.48
CA ALA A 85 12.55 -1.40 -6.87
C ALA A 85 12.98 -1.25 -5.41
N THR A 86 12.18 -1.79 -4.48
CA THR A 86 12.53 -1.85 -3.06
C THR A 86 12.91 -3.28 -2.69
N ALA A 87 13.98 -3.43 -1.90
CA ALA A 87 14.42 -4.73 -1.41
C ALA A 87 13.32 -5.41 -0.58
N PRO A 88 13.18 -6.75 -0.62
CA PRO A 88 12.24 -7.47 0.22
C PRO A 88 12.56 -7.21 1.70
N GLY A 89 11.63 -6.64 2.45
CA GLY A 89 11.71 -6.58 3.90
C GLY A 89 11.17 -7.89 4.47
N THR A 90 12.04 -8.70 5.08
CA THR A 90 11.76 -10.09 5.48
C THR A 90 10.69 -10.27 6.56
N ASP A 91 10.29 -9.21 7.29
CA ASP A 91 9.28 -9.28 8.36
C ASP A 91 8.17 -8.21 8.26
N GLY A 92 8.09 -7.49 7.15
CA GLY A 92 7.14 -6.38 6.98
C GLY A 92 7.50 -5.09 7.73
N ARG A 93 8.22 -5.15 8.86
CA ARG A 93 8.75 -3.94 9.51
C ARG A 93 9.90 -3.33 8.71
N LEU A 94 9.97 -2.01 8.70
CA LEU A 94 11.08 -1.24 8.12
C LEU A 94 11.89 -0.58 9.23
N THR A 95 13.17 -0.37 8.99
CA THR A 95 13.93 0.67 9.69
C THR A 95 13.57 2.04 9.11
N LEU A 96 13.72 3.11 9.89
CA LEU A 96 13.48 4.48 9.40
C LEU A 96 14.31 4.83 8.16
N ARG A 97 15.48 4.20 7.97
CA ARG A 97 16.34 4.40 6.79
C ARG A 97 15.77 3.76 5.51
N GLN A 98 14.92 2.75 5.65
CA GLN A 98 14.26 2.06 4.53
C GLN A 98 12.97 2.76 4.09
N VAL A 99 12.46 3.71 4.90
CA VAL A 99 11.32 4.55 4.51
C VAL A 99 11.74 5.52 3.41
N THR A 100 11.02 5.50 2.31
CA THR A 100 11.19 6.43 1.20
C THR A 100 10.13 7.53 1.26
N TYR A 101 10.38 8.66 0.58
CA TYR A 101 9.50 9.84 0.62
C TYR A 101 9.02 10.24 -0.78
N ARG A 102 8.98 9.28 -1.71
CA ARG A 102 8.40 9.50 -3.04
C ARG A 102 6.88 9.45 -2.91
N ASP A 103 6.20 10.48 -3.42
CA ASP A 103 4.75 10.45 -3.63
C ASP A 103 4.47 9.71 -4.96
N PRO A 104 3.71 8.59 -4.94
CA PRO A 104 3.35 7.87 -6.16
C PRO A 104 2.21 8.54 -6.95
N ASP A 105 1.72 9.69 -6.47
CA ASP A 105 0.56 10.42 -6.99
C ASP A 105 -0.72 9.58 -7.08
N ASP A 106 -1.00 8.86 -5.98
CA ASP A 106 -2.22 8.05 -5.86
C ASP A 106 -3.50 8.90 -5.91
N ASP A 107 -4.58 8.29 -6.44
CA ASP A 107 -5.89 8.92 -6.55
C ASP A 107 -6.38 9.50 -5.20
N PHE A 108 -7.24 10.52 -5.30
CA PHE A 108 -7.87 11.16 -4.15
C PHE A 108 -9.40 11.12 -4.24
N GLY A 109 -10.07 11.49 -3.15
CA GLY A 109 -11.53 11.51 -3.04
C GLY A 109 -12.12 10.21 -2.49
N GLU A 110 -13.35 10.30 -1.99
CA GLU A 110 -14.01 9.19 -1.29
C GLU A 110 -14.11 7.89 -2.12
N PRO A 111 -14.46 7.92 -3.42
CA PRO A 111 -14.50 6.69 -4.22
C PRO A 111 -13.13 5.99 -4.31
N ALA A 112 -12.04 6.75 -4.42
CA ALA A 112 -10.68 6.20 -4.42
C ALA A 112 -10.32 5.61 -3.06
N MET A 113 -10.58 6.33 -1.96
CA MET A 113 -10.30 5.82 -0.61
C MET A 113 -11.07 4.55 -0.30
N ARG A 114 -12.30 4.39 -0.77
CA ARG A 114 -13.06 3.13 -0.65
C ARG A 114 -12.41 1.97 -1.41
N ARG A 115 -11.81 2.21 -2.59
CA ARG A 115 -11.07 1.19 -3.34
C ARG A 115 -9.80 0.78 -2.58
N TYR A 116 -8.96 1.75 -2.23
CA TYR A 116 -7.72 1.48 -1.49
C TYR A 116 -7.97 0.84 -0.11
N ALA A 117 -9.00 1.26 0.61
CA ALA A 117 -9.34 0.67 1.90
C ALA A 117 -9.77 -0.79 1.77
N ARG A 118 -10.47 -1.18 0.70
CA ARG A 118 -10.79 -2.60 0.43
C ARG A 118 -9.52 -3.41 0.23
N THR A 119 -8.59 -2.90 -0.59
CA THR A 119 -7.27 -3.52 -0.80
C THR A 119 -6.49 -3.65 0.51
N ALA A 120 -6.46 -2.62 1.34
CA ALA A 120 -5.78 -2.66 2.63
C ALA A 120 -6.42 -3.66 3.60
N CYS A 121 -7.75 -3.74 3.62
CA CYS A 121 -8.49 -4.74 4.40
C CYS A 121 -8.15 -6.16 3.96
N GLU A 122 -8.10 -6.41 2.65
CA GLU A 122 -7.72 -7.69 2.07
C GLU A 122 -6.30 -8.12 2.46
N LEU A 123 -5.32 -7.21 2.33
CA LEU A 123 -3.92 -7.48 2.69
C LEU A 123 -3.72 -7.77 4.19
N THR A 124 -4.51 -7.11 5.03
CA THR A 124 -4.36 -7.21 6.49
C THR A 124 -5.34 -8.20 7.13
N GLY A 125 -6.21 -8.83 6.33
CA GLY A 125 -7.27 -9.71 6.81
C GLY A 125 -8.33 -9.03 7.69
N MET A 126 -8.49 -7.70 7.57
CA MET A 126 -9.60 -6.98 8.20
C MET A 126 -10.86 -7.16 7.36
N ASP A 127 -12.02 -7.33 8.01
CA ASP A 127 -13.28 -7.45 7.28
C ASP A 127 -13.63 -6.09 6.65
N PRO A 128 -13.78 -6.00 5.31
CA PRO A 128 -14.07 -4.74 4.63
C PRO A 128 -15.36 -4.05 5.12
N ARG A 129 -16.32 -4.80 5.68
CA ARG A 129 -17.55 -4.23 6.25
C ARG A 129 -17.27 -3.26 7.39
N PHE A 130 -16.20 -3.49 8.17
CA PHE A 130 -15.80 -2.62 9.28
C PHE A 130 -14.61 -1.74 8.93
N GLY A 131 -13.61 -2.29 8.23
CA GLY A 131 -12.39 -1.56 7.92
C GLY A 131 -12.57 -0.42 6.91
N VAL A 132 -13.36 -0.63 5.86
CA VAL A 132 -13.60 0.39 4.83
C VAL A 132 -14.23 1.67 5.39
N PRO A 133 -15.39 1.63 6.09
CA PRO A 133 -15.98 2.86 6.63
C PRO A 133 -15.08 3.55 7.65
N ALA A 134 -14.34 2.79 8.46
CA ALA A 134 -13.41 3.32 9.45
C ALA A 134 -12.25 4.09 8.79
N LEU A 135 -11.55 3.46 7.83
CA LEU A 135 -10.45 4.09 7.10
C LEU A 135 -10.90 5.28 6.25
N VAL A 136 -12.06 5.19 5.59
CA VAL A 136 -12.60 6.31 4.81
C VAL A 136 -12.93 7.49 5.72
N THR A 137 -13.43 7.25 6.93
CA THR A 137 -13.67 8.31 7.92
C THR A 137 -12.37 8.96 8.38
N ILE A 138 -11.34 8.16 8.68
CA ILE A 138 -9.99 8.67 9.01
C ILE A 138 -9.48 9.55 7.87
N THR A 139 -9.41 9.03 6.63
CA THR A 139 -8.84 9.78 5.49
C THR A 139 -9.60 11.06 5.17
N ARG A 140 -10.92 11.10 5.37
CA ARG A 140 -11.72 12.33 5.27
C ARG A 140 -11.18 13.42 6.20
N ARG A 141 -10.90 13.05 7.45
CA ARG A 141 -10.50 13.97 8.52
C ARG A 141 -9.02 14.35 8.44
N GLU A 142 -8.18 13.37 8.11
CA GLU A 142 -6.73 13.49 8.12
C GLU A 142 -6.19 14.23 6.89
N SER A 143 -6.75 13.96 5.71
CA SER A 143 -6.14 14.41 4.45
C SER A 143 -7.15 14.89 3.41
N ALA A 144 -8.41 15.12 3.81
CA ALA A 144 -9.51 15.37 2.88
C ALA A 144 -9.55 14.34 1.73
N TYR A 145 -9.44 13.05 2.09
CA TYR A 145 -9.37 11.92 1.18
C TYR A 145 -8.12 11.92 0.27
N ASN A 146 -6.93 12.05 0.85
CA ASN A 146 -5.64 12.07 0.13
C ASN A 146 -5.48 13.26 -0.84
N ALA A 147 -6.17 14.38 -0.60
CA ALA A 147 -6.09 15.54 -1.48
C ALA A 147 -4.63 16.02 -1.62
N PRO A 148 -4.13 16.36 -2.83
CA PRO A 148 -2.70 16.64 -3.06
C PRO A 148 -2.10 17.68 -2.11
N LYS A 149 -2.87 18.71 -1.73
CA LYS A 149 -2.42 19.77 -0.80
C LYS A 149 -2.39 19.36 0.68
N GLN A 150 -2.92 18.19 1.02
CA GLN A 150 -3.09 17.68 2.39
C GLN A 150 -2.25 16.42 2.64
N ARG A 151 -1.47 15.93 1.66
CA ARG A 151 -0.66 14.71 1.80
C ARG A 151 0.50 14.85 2.79
N VAL A 152 0.83 16.07 3.23
CA VAL A 152 1.88 16.34 4.24
C VAL A 152 1.41 17.40 5.22
N ASN A 153 1.52 17.11 6.51
CA ASN A 153 1.36 18.09 7.57
C ASN A 153 2.71 18.48 8.17
N THR A 154 3.05 19.76 8.05
CA THR A 154 4.34 20.34 8.51
C THR A 154 4.21 21.15 9.80
N ARG A 155 3.02 21.22 10.39
CA ARG A 155 2.69 22.15 11.48
C ARG A 155 2.44 21.48 12.82
N ASP A 156 2.33 20.16 12.85
CA ASP A 156 2.08 19.43 14.09
C ASP A 156 3.35 19.25 14.95
N SER A 157 3.18 18.74 16.16
CA SER A 157 4.27 18.50 17.11
C SER A 157 5.25 17.41 16.64
N ASN A 158 4.85 16.60 15.65
CA ASN A 158 5.63 15.50 15.08
C ASN A 158 6.62 15.97 14.02
N ALA A 159 6.42 17.15 13.43
CA ALA A 159 7.28 17.76 12.40
C ALA A 159 8.72 18.06 12.91
N ARG A 160 9.51 17.00 13.09
CA ARG A 160 10.86 16.97 13.66
C ARG A 160 11.81 16.14 12.79
N GLY A 161 13.09 16.21 13.11
CA GLY A 161 14.15 15.51 12.38
C GLY A 161 14.69 16.31 11.18
N PRO A 162 15.62 15.69 10.41
CA PRO A 162 16.25 16.31 9.25
C PRO A 162 15.25 16.53 8.11
N ILE A 163 15.58 17.42 7.17
CA ILE A 163 14.83 17.53 5.91
C ILE A 163 15.17 16.31 5.04
N VAL A 164 14.16 15.69 4.45
CA VAL A 164 14.30 14.51 3.58
C VAL A 164 13.98 14.85 2.11
N SER A 165 13.97 13.85 1.23
CA SER A 165 13.92 14.05 -0.23
C SER A 165 12.66 14.74 -0.75
N ASP A 166 11.59 14.79 0.03
CA ASP A 166 10.36 15.52 -0.30
C ASP A 166 10.37 17.00 0.17
N GLY A 167 11.49 17.47 0.74
CA GLY A 167 11.64 18.85 1.23
C GLY A 167 11.01 19.12 2.59
N HIS A 168 10.47 18.11 3.27
CA HIS A 168 9.84 18.24 4.58
C HIS A 168 10.67 17.58 5.69
N ARG A 169 10.38 17.90 6.95
CA ARG A 169 11.04 17.24 8.09
C ARG A 169 10.68 15.76 8.10
N GLN A 170 11.65 14.93 8.49
CA GLN A 170 11.56 13.48 8.41
C GLN A 170 10.29 12.96 9.06
N ASN A 171 9.91 13.45 10.24
CA ASN A 171 8.80 12.87 11.00
C ASN A 171 7.46 13.61 10.84
N CYS A 172 7.31 14.48 9.84
CA CYS A 172 6.01 15.02 9.45
C CYS A 172 5.01 13.89 9.13
N SER A 173 3.77 14.05 9.57
CA SER A 173 2.65 13.18 9.20
C SER A 173 2.42 13.24 7.68
N ARG A 174 2.24 12.07 7.04
CA ARG A 174 2.13 11.94 5.57
C ARG A 174 1.03 10.98 5.15
N GLY A 175 0.61 11.11 3.90
CA GLY A 175 -0.33 10.18 3.27
C GLY A 175 -1.79 10.38 3.66
N ALA A 176 -2.62 9.45 3.21
CA ALA A 176 -4.07 9.51 3.34
C ALA A 176 -4.53 9.48 4.80
N THR A 177 -3.83 8.73 5.65
CA THR A 177 -4.11 8.55 7.07
C THR A 177 -3.20 9.39 7.97
N GLN A 178 -2.37 10.26 7.39
CA GLN A 178 -1.43 11.12 8.13
C GLN A 178 -0.53 10.33 9.09
N CYS A 179 -0.03 9.17 8.66
CA CYS A 179 0.87 8.36 9.46
C CYS A 179 2.27 9.00 9.51
N ILE A 180 2.84 9.10 10.71
CA ILE A 180 4.24 9.55 10.86
C ILE A 180 5.20 8.44 10.42
N PRO A 181 6.34 8.76 9.77
CA PRO A 181 7.29 7.78 9.27
C PRO A 181 7.83 6.77 10.29
N SER A 182 7.96 7.13 11.56
CA SER A 182 8.34 6.18 12.61
C SER A 182 7.29 5.10 12.85
N THR A 183 6.01 5.50 12.88
CA THR A 183 4.88 4.56 13.02
C THR A 183 4.74 3.75 11.75
N PHE A 184 4.80 4.39 10.59
CA PHE A 184 4.78 3.70 9.30
C PHE A 184 5.86 2.61 9.24
N ALA A 185 7.10 2.92 9.61
CA ALA A 185 8.18 1.94 9.60
C ALA A 185 7.92 0.76 10.57
N ALA A 186 7.46 1.06 11.79
CA ALA A 186 7.22 0.06 12.83
C ALA A 186 6.03 -0.87 12.53
N TYR A 187 5.04 -0.40 11.77
CA TYR A 187 3.80 -1.13 11.47
C TYR A 187 3.60 -1.42 9.98
N HIS A 188 4.61 -1.16 9.15
CA HIS A 188 4.56 -1.39 7.71
C HIS A 188 4.10 -2.82 7.42
N GLN A 189 3.27 -2.95 6.39
CA GLN A 189 2.77 -4.22 5.94
C GLN A 189 3.76 -4.80 4.93
N ALA A 190 4.24 -6.03 5.18
CA ALA A 190 5.07 -6.72 4.20
C ALA A 190 4.42 -6.65 2.83
N HIS A 191 5.25 -6.46 1.79
CA HIS A 191 4.82 -6.46 0.39
C HIS A 191 4.03 -5.21 -0.06
N THR A 192 3.95 -4.15 0.75
CA THR A 192 3.47 -2.82 0.32
C THR A 192 4.62 -1.87 -0.02
N ALA A 193 4.33 -0.69 -0.56
CA ALA A 193 5.35 0.33 -0.84
C ALA A 193 5.98 0.85 0.45
N THR A 194 7.26 1.23 0.41
CA THR A 194 7.99 1.72 1.61
C THR A 194 7.84 3.23 1.84
N THR A 195 6.83 3.86 1.25
CA THR A 195 6.53 5.28 1.38
C THR A 195 5.17 5.45 2.04
N PRO A 196 5.02 6.33 3.05
CA PRO A 196 3.73 6.62 3.65
C PRO A 196 2.79 7.38 2.70
N TYR A 197 3.26 7.82 1.53
CA TYR A 197 2.40 8.44 0.52
C TYR A 197 1.58 7.43 -0.29
N ASP A 198 2.00 6.15 -0.34
CA ASP A 198 1.22 5.11 -1.02
C ASP A 198 0.01 4.76 -0.16
N VAL A 199 -1.20 4.98 -0.69
CA VAL A 199 -2.43 4.95 0.12
C VAL A 199 -2.68 3.57 0.72
N VAL A 200 -2.33 2.49 0.00
CA VAL A 200 -2.51 1.12 0.50
C VAL A 200 -1.51 0.83 1.61
N ALA A 201 -0.23 1.16 1.40
CA ALA A 201 0.79 0.97 2.42
C ALA A 201 0.47 1.74 3.70
N ASP A 202 0.03 3.00 3.56
CA ASP A 202 -0.34 3.88 4.66
C ASP A 202 -1.54 3.36 5.45
N MET A 203 -2.60 2.92 4.75
CA MET A 203 -3.76 2.30 5.39
C MET A 203 -3.43 0.96 6.06
N CYS A 204 -2.59 0.12 5.46
CA CYS A 204 -2.15 -1.13 6.07
C CYS A 204 -1.33 -0.87 7.34
N ALA A 205 -0.41 0.10 7.31
CA ALA A 205 0.34 0.51 8.49
C ALA A 205 -0.58 1.03 9.60
N THR A 206 -1.59 1.84 9.25
CA THR A 206 -2.62 2.30 10.17
C THR A 206 -3.43 1.15 10.79
N ILE A 207 -3.84 0.15 10.00
CA ILE A 207 -4.53 -1.05 10.51
C ILE A 207 -3.65 -1.80 11.51
N ASN A 208 -2.37 -2.00 11.19
CA ASN A 208 -1.44 -2.72 12.06
C ASN A 208 -1.18 -1.94 13.36
N TYR A 209 -1.03 -0.62 13.27
CA TYR A 209 -0.87 0.26 14.42
C TYR A 209 -2.11 0.25 15.33
N VAL A 210 -3.32 0.41 14.79
CA VAL A 210 -4.53 0.47 15.64
C VAL A 210 -4.88 -0.88 16.28
N ARG A 211 -4.48 -2.00 15.67
CA ARG A 211 -4.58 -3.32 16.31
C ARG A 211 -3.67 -3.43 17.54
N ASP A 212 -2.43 -2.97 17.42
CA ASP A 212 -1.45 -3.03 18.51
C ASP A 212 -1.77 -2.02 19.62
N ARG A 213 -1.93 -0.75 19.26
CA ARG A 213 -2.05 0.38 20.21
C ARG A 213 -3.45 0.56 20.80
N TYR A 214 -4.49 0.26 20.02
CA TYR A 214 -5.90 0.48 20.39
C TYR A 214 -6.69 -0.82 20.57
N HIS A 215 -6.04 -1.97 20.39
CA HIS A 215 -6.66 -3.30 20.52
C HIS A 215 -7.89 -3.47 19.61
N VAL A 216 -7.81 -2.90 18.41
CA VAL A 216 -8.77 -3.22 17.34
C VAL A 216 -8.64 -4.72 17.03
N ASN A 217 -9.75 -5.44 17.02
CA ASN A 217 -9.75 -6.88 16.84
C ASN A 217 -9.44 -7.25 15.38
N ARG A 218 -9.16 -8.54 15.11
CA ARG A 218 -8.77 -9.01 13.77
C ARG A 218 -9.80 -8.64 12.70
N SER A 219 -11.09 -8.81 12.98
CA SER A 219 -12.16 -8.46 12.04
C SER A 219 -12.35 -6.96 11.85
N GLY A 220 -11.94 -6.14 12.81
CA GLY A 220 -12.19 -4.70 12.83
C GLY A 220 -13.58 -4.31 13.37
N SER A 221 -14.38 -5.26 13.88
CA SER A 221 -15.76 -4.97 14.32
C SER A 221 -15.86 -3.95 15.46
N ASN A 222 -14.77 -3.74 16.19
CA ASN A 222 -14.67 -2.73 17.25
C ASN A 222 -13.86 -1.48 16.85
N PHE A 223 -13.52 -1.30 15.56
CA PHE A 223 -12.60 -0.23 15.12
C PHE A 223 -13.10 1.16 15.53
N ALA A 224 -14.28 1.58 15.08
CA ALA A 224 -14.83 2.91 15.42
C ALA A 224 -15.04 3.11 16.94
N ALA A 225 -15.33 2.04 17.67
CA ALA A 225 -15.47 2.09 19.13
C ALA A 225 -14.13 2.36 19.83
N ARG A 226 -13.03 1.79 19.31
CA ARG A 226 -11.67 1.91 19.89
C ARG A 226 -10.91 3.13 19.40
N VAL A 227 -11.18 3.58 18.17
CA VAL A 227 -10.50 4.69 17.52
C VAL A 227 -11.54 5.74 17.15
N GLN A 228 -11.67 6.78 17.97
CA GLN A 228 -12.65 7.84 17.76
C GLN A 228 -12.49 8.53 16.39
N GLN A 229 -11.27 8.62 15.86
CA GLN A 229 -11.03 9.19 14.54
C GLN A 229 -11.74 8.43 13.42
N ALA A 230 -11.99 7.14 13.61
CA ALA A 230 -12.69 6.27 12.66
C ALA A 230 -14.21 6.31 12.81
N ASP A 231 -14.75 6.99 13.81
CA ASP A 231 -16.20 7.05 14.07
C ASP A 231 -16.81 8.34 13.46
N PRO A 232 -17.67 8.25 12.43
CA PRO A 232 -18.27 9.41 11.79
C PRO A 232 -19.32 10.12 12.67
N HIS A 233 -19.80 9.48 13.73
CA HIS A 233 -20.80 10.04 14.65
C HIS A 233 -20.19 10.72 15.87
N ARG A 234 -18.87 10.68 16.02
CA ARG A 234 -18.12 11.38 17.07
C ARG A 234 -17.28 12.53 16.50
N PRO A 235 -16.98 13.56 17.30
CA PRO A 235 -16.08 14.63 16.85
C PRO A 235 -14.68 14.07 16.54
N PRO A 236 -13.91 14.70 15.63
CA PRO A 236 -12.54 14.30 15.33
C PRO A 236 -11.65 14.26 16.59
N HIS A 237 -10.75 13.28 16.65
CA HIS A 237 -9.78 13.10 17.72
C HIS A 237 -8.59 12.32 17.19
N GLY A 238 -7.35 12.73 17.49
CA GLY A 238 -6.15 12.02 17.04
C GLY A 238 -6.08 10.57 17.55
N TYR A 239 -5.24 9.78 16.89
CA TYR A 239 -4.97 8.38 17.24
C TYR A 239 -3.49 8.06 17.01
#